data_AF-A0A974CII7-F1
#
_entry.id   AF-A0A974CII7-F1
#
_cell.length_a   1.000
_cell.length_b   1.000
_cell.length_c   1.000
_cell.angle_alpha   90.00
_cell.angle_beta   90.00
_cell.angle_gamma   90.00
#
_symmetry.space_group_name_H-M   'P 1'
#
loop_
_entity.id
_entity.type
_entity.pdbx_description
1 polymer ?
#
loop_
_entity_poly.entity_id
_entity_poly.type
_entity_poly.pdbx_seq_one_letter_code
_entity_poly.pdbx_strand_id
1 'polypeptide(L)'
;MAPYTASSMLSTEHSHKAQGIRKIRKPVVEKMRRDRINSSIEQLRMLLEKEFEKHHLPSKPEKADILDVAVSFLQQHMVSKCKPSSSPAYREGYSKCLQDSQHFLSLQKHSEIHGKMMQNFHEDLSIAQGLCRPVSLYYQTPTNGTAPPAKLLWRPWN
;
A
#
# COMPACT_ATOMS: atom_id res chain seq x y z
N MET A 1 17.38 2.61 67.95
CA MET A 1 16.12 2.03 67.41
C MET A 1 15.77 2.82 66.15
N ALA A 2 15.76 2.18 64.98
CA ALA A 2 15.32 2.80 63.72
C ALA A 2 14.20 1.94 63.13
N PRO A 3 13.10 2.54 62.61
CA PRO A 3 11.90 1.81 62.24
C PRO A 3 12.05 1.15 60.86
N TYR A 4 11.47 -0.04 60.71
CA TYR A 4 11.36 -0.77 59.46
C TYR A 4 10.24 -0.14 58.60
N THR A 5 10.56 0.25 57.37
CA THR A 5 9.58 0.79 56.41
C THR A 5 8.92 -0.34 55.64
N ALA A 6 7.65 -0.60 55.96
CA ALA A 6 6.80 -1.60 55.30
C ALA A 6 6.29 -1.15 53.90
N SER A 7 7.13 -0.51 53.09
CA SER A 7 6.73 0.02 51.77
C SER A 7 7.09 -0.88 50.57
N SER A 8 7.86 -1.94 50.77
CA SER A 8 8.36 -2.77 49.66
C SER A 8 7.38 -3.84 49.14
N MET A 9 6.23 -4.07 49.81
CA MET A 9 5.31 -5.17 49.45
C MET A 9 4.16 -4.75 48.51
N LEU A 10 3.94 -3.45 48.27
CA LEU A 10 2.81 -2.95 47.46
C LEU A 10 3.19 -2.64 46.00
N SER A 11 4.47 -2.54 45.66
CA SER A 11 4.91 -2.20 44.29
C SER A 11 4.97 -3.40 43.34
N THR A 12 5.06 -4.62 43.87
CA THR A 12 5.20 -5.85 43.06
C THR A 12 3.86 -6.27 42.44
N GLU A 13 2.75 -6.15 43.18
CA GLU A 13 1.40 -6.55 42.75
C GLU A 13 0.89 -5.78 41.53
N HIS A 14 1.16 -4.46 41.44
CA HIS A 14 0.72 -3.65 40.31
C HIS A 14 1.46 -3.98 39.00
N SER A 15 2.73 -4.39 39.08
CA SER A 15 3.54 -4.72 37.90
C SER A 15 3.10 -6.03 37.25
N HIS A 16 2.82 -7.06 38.05
CA HIS A 16 2.34 -8.36 37.55
C HIS A 16 0.92 -8.27 36.96
N LYS A 17 0.03 -7.47 37.57
CA LYS A 17 -1.33 -7.24 37.06
C LYS A 17 -1.32 -6.48 35.73
N ALA A 18 -0.50 -5.43 35.60
CA ALA A 18 -0.34 -4.68 34.36
C ALA A 18 0.32 -5.52 33.23
N GLN A 19 1.26 -6.40 33.58
CA GLN A 19 1.84 -7.35 32.62
C GLN A 19 0.84 -8.43 32.19
N GLY A 20 0.02 -8.97 33.09
CA GLY A 20 -1.06 -9.91 32.77
C GLY A 20 -2.13 -9.29 31.86
N ILE A 21 -2.54 -8.06 32.17
CA ILE A 21 -3.47 -7.29 31.33
C ILE A 21 -2.89 -7.01 29.94
N ARG A 22 -1.59 -6.68 29.82
CA ARG A 22 -0.92 -6.53 28.51
C ARG A 22 -0.82 -7.86 27.75
N LYS A 23 -0.56 -8.97 28.46
CA LYS A 23 -0.51 -10.33 27.90
C LYS A 23 -1.88 -10.85 27.44
N ILE A 24 -2.99 -10.34 28.01
CA ILE A 24 -4.38 -10.69 27.61
C ILE A 24 -4.93 -9.72 26.55
N ARG A 25 -4.58 -8.43 26.60
CA ARG A 25 -5.03 -7.44 25.61
C ARG A 25 -4.43 -7.66 24.22
N LYS A 26 -3.14 -8.05 24.15
CA LYS A 26 -2.49 -8.42 22.88
C LYS A 26 -3.22 -9.54 22.11
N PRO A 27 -3.58 -10.68 22.72
CA PRO A 27 -4.33 -11.72 22.02
C PRO A 27 -5.77 -11.31 21.67
N VAL A 28 -6.41 -10.44 22.45
CA VAL A 28 -7.76 -9.92 22.11
C VAL A 28 -7.70 -9.02 20.89
N VAL A 29 -6.76 -8.06 20.83
CA VAL A 29 -6.60 -7.16 19.67
C VAL A 29 -6.21 -7.94 18.41
N GLU A 30 -5.31 -8.92 18.54
CA GLU A 30 -4.93 -9.77 17.39
C GLU A 30 -6.11 -10.64 16.93
N LYS A 31 -6.92 -11.17 17.86
CA LYS A 31 -8.17 -11.86 17.50
C LYS A 31 -9.11 -10.94 16.72
N MET A 32 -9.36 -9.71 17.21
CA MET A 32 -10.19 -8.73 16.49
C MET A 32 -9.63 -8.41 15.10
N ARG A 33 -8.30 -8.30 14.96
CA ARG A 33 -7.65 -8.08 13.65
C ARG A 33 -7.91 -9.26 12.72
N ARG A 34 -7.74 -10.50 13.20
CA ARG A 34 -8.01 -11.72 12.43
C ARG A 34 -9.46 -11.84 12.03
N ASP A 35 -10.37 -11.55 12.95
CA ASP A 35 -11.81 -11.58 12.70
C ASP A 35 -12.21 -10.55 11.63
N ARG A 36 -11.67 -9.33 11.73
CA ARG A 36 -11.86 -8.29 10.71
C ARG A 36 -11.34 -8.73 9.33
N ILE A 37 -10.14 -9.32 9.28
CA ILE A 37 -9.56 -9.82 8.00
C ILE A 37 -10.45 -10.91 7.42
N ASN A 38 -10.83 -11.90 8.22
CA ASN A 38 -11.69 -13.00 7.78
C ASN A 38 -13.06 -12.49 7.30
N SER A 39 -13.65 -11.52 7.99
CA SER A 39 -14.90 -10.88 7.58
C SER A 39 -14.74 -10.18 6.22
N SER A 40 -13.65 -9.43 6.02
CA SER A 40 -13.41 -8.78 4.72
C SER A 40 -13.16 -9.77 3.58
N ILE A 41 -12.53 -10.92 3.85
CA ILE A 41 -12.34 -11.99 2.85
C ILE A 41 -13.69 -12.62 2.48
N GLU A 42 -14.58 -12.83 3.44
CA GLU A 42 -15.93 -13.36 3.15
C GLU A 42 -16.80 -12.34 2.39
N GLN A 43 -16.71 -11.05 2.74
CA GLN A 43 -17.35 -9.99 1.96
C GLN A 43 -16.85 -9.97 0.52
N LEU A 44 -15.54 -10.13 0.32
CA LEU A 44 -14.93 -10.22 -1.01
C LEU A 44 -15.45 -11.42 -1.80
N ARG A 45 -15.64 -12.58 -1.15
CA ARG A 45 -16.27 -13.76 -1.75
C ARG A 45 -17.66 -13.44 -2.30
N MET A 46 -18.50 -12.76 -1.51
CA MET A 46 -19.86 -12.41 -1.95
C MET A 46 -19.86 -11.38 -3.09
N LEU A 47 -18.95 -10.40 -3.07
CA LEU A 47 -18.87 -9.38 -4.12
C LEU A 47 -18.40 -9.95 -5.47
N LEU A 48 -17.59 -11.01 -5.44
CA LEU A 48 -16.99 -11.63 -6.62
C LEU A 48 -17.68 -12.92 -7.06
N GLU A 49 -18.88 -13.21 -6.56
CA GLU A 49 -19.63 -14.45 -6.86
C GLU A 49 -19.71 -14.77 -8.36
N LYS A 50 -20.03 -13.75 -9.18
CA LYS A 50 -20.10 -13.88 -10.64
C LYS A 50 -18.75 -14.17 -11.30
N GLU A 51 -17.66 -13.66 -10.72
CA GLU A 51 -16.32 -13.90 -11.24
C GLU A 51 -15.88 -15.34 -10.93
N PHE A 52 -16.26 -15.89 -9.77
CA PHE A 52 -16.03 -17.30 -9.46
C PHE A 52 -16.77 -18.25 -10.40
N GLU A 53 -18.03 -17.95 -10.74
CA GLU A 53 -18.80 -18.72 -11.73
C GLU A 53 -18.11 -18.72 -13.10
N LYS A 54 -17.62 -17.55 -13.54
CA LYS A 54 -16.88 -17.39 -14.80
C LYS A 54 -15.56 -18.17 -14.82
N HIS A 55 -14.89 -18.27 -13.67
CA HIS A 55 -13.68 -19.07 -13.50
C HIS A 55 -13.97 -20.56 -13.22
N HIS A 56 -15.23 -20.99 -13.23
CA HIS A 56 -15.67 -22.35 -12.89
C HIS A 56 -15.19 -22.84 -11.51
N LEU A 57 -15.02 -21.90 -10.57
CA LEU A 57 -14.63 -22.21 -9.20
C LEU A 57 -15.86 -22.69 -8.39
N PRO A 58 -15.66 -23.53 -7.36
CA PRO A 58 -16.75 -24.00 -6.53
C PRO A 58 -17.41 -22.83 -5.79
N SER A 59 -18.67 -23.00 -5.36
CA SER A 59 -19.40 -21.97 -4.59
C SER A 59 -18.65 -21.55 -3.31
N LYS A 60 -17.81 -22.43 -2.76
CA LYS A 60 -16.93 -22.14 -1.61
C LYS A 60 -15.45 -22.27 -2.00
N PRO A 61 -14.87 -21.28 -2.70
CA PRO A 61 -13.46 -21.26 -3.08
C PRO A 61 -12.55 -21.13 -1.86
N GLU A 62 -11.28 -21.53 -2.01
CA GLU A 62 -10.29 -21.36 -0.96
C GLU A 62 -9.92 -19.87 -0.78
N LYS A 63 -9.33 -19.52 0.37
CA LYS A 63 -8.93 -18.13 0.62
C LYS A 63 -7.89 -17.62 -0.37
N ALA A 64 -7.02 -18.49 -0.88
CA ALA A 64 -6.05 -18.13 -1.91
C ALA A 64 -6.77 -17.76 -3.21
N ASP A 65 -7.67 -18.63 -3.68
CA ASP A 65 -8.46 -18.40 -4.89
C ASP A 65 -9.29 -17.11 -4.81
N ILE A 66 -9.91 -16.82 -3.65
CA ILE A 66 -10.65 -15.56 -3.43
C ILE A 66 -9.75 -14.35 -3.68
N LEU A 67 -8.52 -14.38 -3.17
CA LEU A 67 -7.58 -13.27 -3.32
C LEU A 67 -7.03 -13.17 -4.74
N ASP A 68 -6.73 -14.30 -5.38
CA ASP A 68 -6.20 -14.33 -6.74
C ASP A 68 -7.22 -13.79 -7.75
N VAL A 69 -8.48 -14.24 -7.65
CA VAL A 69 -9.58 -13.72 -8.48
C VAL A 69 -9.80 -12.22 -8.21
N ALA A 70 -9.73 -11.77 -6.96
CA ALA A 70 -9.86 -10.36 -6.64
C ALA A 70 -8.76 -9.50 -7.26
N VAL A 71 -7.51 -9.96 -7.21
CA VAL A 71 -6.37 -9.26 -7.83
C VAL A 71 -6.57 -9.18 -9.34
N SER A 72 -6.91 -10.31 -9.98
CA SER A 72 -7.20 -10.37 -11.43
C SER A 72 -8.33 -9.41 -11.83
N PHE A 73 -9.45 -9.45 -11.09
CA PHE A 73 -10.60 -8.58 -11.30
C PHE A 73 -10.21 -7.10 -11.20
N LEU A 74 -9.46 -6.72 -10.16
CA LEU A 74 -9.01 -5.34 -9.98
C LEU A 74 -8.04 -4.90 -11.09
N GLN A 75 -7.11 -5.75 -11.51
CA GLN A 75 -6.20 -5.45 -12.62
C GLN A 75 -6.98 -5.14 -13.90
N GLN A 76 -7.97 -5.97 -14.26
CA GLN A 76 -8.81 -5.76 -15.43
C GLN A 76 -9.63 -4.46 -15.33
N HIS A 77 -10.21 -4.18 -14.16
CA HIS A 77 -11.02 -2.99 -13.93
C HIS A 77 -10.19 -1.70 -13.83
N MET A 78 -8.98 -1.76 -13.29
CA MET A 78 -8.10 -0.59 -13.18
C MET A 78 -7.55 -0.19 -14.55
N VAL A 79 -7.15 -1.16 -15.38
CA VAL A 79 -6.78 -0.88 -16.79
C VAL A 79 -7.96 -0.27 -17.55
N SER A 80 -9.19 -0.74 -17.29
CA SER A 80 -10.40 -0.22 -17.94
C SER A 80 -10.85 1.15 -17.45
N LYS A 81 -10.58 1.49 -16.17
CA LYS A 81 -10.89 2.80 -15.57
C LYS A 81 -9.81 3.85 -15.85
N CYS A 82 -8.60 3.42 -16.18
CA CYS A 82 -7.55 4.25 -16.75
C CYS A 82 -7.80 4.61 -18.22
N LYS A 83 -9.06 4.84 -18.60
CA LYS A 83 -9.33 5.65 -19.77
C LYS A 83 -8.90 7.06 -19.44
N PRO A 84 -8.03 7.69 -20.26
CA PRO A 84 -7.63 9.06 -20.04
C PRO A 84 -8.86 9.94 -19.95
N SER A 85 -9.10 10.51 -18.78
CA SER A 85 -10.25 11.39 -18.55
C SER A 85 -10.13 12.69 -19.35
N SER A 86 -8.97 12.94 -19.96
CA SER A 86 -8.72 14.06 -20.85
C SER A 86 -9.37 13.84 -22.22
N SER A 87 -10.14 14.83 -22.67
CA SER A 87 -10.63 14.89 -24.05
C SER A 87 -9.47 14.83 -25.06
N PRO A 88 -9.69 14.34 -26.29
CA PRO A 88 -8.65 14.32 -27.33
C PRO A 88 -8.03 15.71 -27.55
N ALA A 89 -8.85 16.77 -27.53
CA ALA A 89 -8.40 18.17 -27.65
C ALA A 89 -7.48 18.60 -26.49
N TYR A 90 -7.75 18.16 -25.25
CA TYR A 90 -6.84 18.42 -24.14
C TYR A 90 -5.48 17.75 -24.36
N ARG A 91 -5.45 16.49 -24.82
CA ARG A 91 -4.19 15.78 -25.05
C ARG A 91 -3.35 16.43 -26.13
N GLU A 92 -4.00 16.86 -27.21
CA GLU A 92 -3.35 17.59 -28.29
C GLU A 92 -2.78 18.92 -27.78
N GLY A 93 -3.57 19.72 -27.06
CA GLY A 93 -3.11 20.98 -26.47
C GLY A 93 -1.97 20.78 -25.46
N TYR A 94 -2.05 19.74 -24.63
CA TYR A 94 -0.99 19.37 -23.69
C TYR A 94 0.31 18.96 -24.41
N SER A 95 0.20 18.08 -25.41
CA SER A 95 1.36 17.64 -26.21
C SER A 95 2.02 18.81 -26.93
N LYS A 96 1.22 19.74 -27.46
CA LYS A 96 1.72 20.94 -28.14
C LYS A 96 2.47 21.85 -27.17
N CYS A 97 1.87 22.14 -26.01
CA CYS A 97 2.50 22.93 -24.95
C CYS A 97 3.82 22.30 -24.47
N LEU A 98 3.87 20.97 -24.33
CA LEU A 98 5.07 20.24 -23.93
C LEU A 98 6.19 20.38 -24.97
N GLN A 99 5.88 20.19 -26.25
CA GLN A 99 6.84 20.37 -27.34
C GLN A 99 7.38 21.81 -27.38
N ASP A 100 6.49 22.79 -27.25
CA ASP A 100 6.88 24.20 -27.30
C ASP A 100 7.77 24.56 -26.08
N SER A 101 7.46 23.99 -24.91
CA SER A 101 8.26 24.15 -23.68
C SER A 101 9.65 23.50 -23.81
N GLN A 102 9.72 22.30 -24.39
CA GLN A 102 10.98 21.60 -24.69
C GLN A 102 11.85 22.43 -25.65
N HIS A 103 11.24 22.93 -26.72
CA HIS A 103 11.93 23.74 -27.71
C HIS A 103 12.47 25.04 -27.08
N PHE A 104 11.65 25.77 -26.33
CA PHE A 104 12.07 27.00 -25.65
C PHE A 104 13.25 26.78 -24.70
N LEU A 105 13.21 25.69 -23.91
CA LEU A 105 14.29 25.37 -22.98
C LEU A 105 15.54 24.87 -23.66
N SER A 106 15.43 24.18 -24.81
CA SER A 106 16.60 23.76 -25.59
C SER A 106 17.42 24.94 -26.13
N LEU A 107 16.76 26.09 -26.34
CA LEU A 107 17.40 27.33 -26.75
C LEU A 107 18.08 28.05 -25.57
N GLN A 108 17.73 27.72 -24.33
CA GLN A 108 18.35 28.25 -23.11
C GLN A 108 19.42 27.31 -22.57
N LYS A 109 20.59 27.84 -22.16
CA LYS A 109 21.71 27.04 -21.62
C LYS A 109 21.48 26.50 -20.19
N HIS A 110 20.25 26.55 -19.67
CA HIS A 110 19.93 26.17 -18.29
C HIS A 110 19.51 24.70 -18.19
N SER A 111 20.51 23.80 -18.11
CA SER A 111 20.33 22.34 -18.11
C SER A 111 19.58 21.79 -16.89
N GLU A 112 19.70 22.43 -15.72
CA GLU A 112 19.10 21.93 -14.46
C GLU A 112 17.57 22.08 -14.42
N ILE A 113 17.03 23.16 -15.01
CA ILE A 113 15.59 23.42 -15.07
C ILE A 113 14.93 22.47 -16.06
N HIS A 114 15.61 22.20 -17.18
CA HIS A 114 15.15 21.28 -18.22
C HIS A 114 14.92 19.86 -17.68
N GLY A 115 15.87 19.30 -16.91
CA GLY A 115 15.75 17.94 -16.37
C GLY A 115 14.57 17.76 -15.42
N LYS A 116 14.40 18.68 -14.45
CA LYS A 116 13.29 18.62 -13.48
C LYS A 116 11.93 18.80 -14.14
N MET A 117 11.82 19.74 -15.08
CA MET A 117 10.55 20.00 -15.77
C MET A 117 10.12 18.81 -16.64
N MET A 118 11.06 18.21 -17.38
CA MET A 118 10.77 17.01 -18.18
C MET A 118 10.35 15.81 -17.33
N GLN A 119 10.89 15.68 -16.12
CA GLN A 119 10.51 14.61 -15.19
C GLN A 119 9.06 14.78 -14.69
N ASN A 120 8.64 16.01 -14.39
CA ASN A 120 7.26 16.32 -13.99
C ASN A 120 6.26 16.08 -15.12
N PHE A 121 6.61 16.43 -16.37
CA PHE A 121 5.75 16.17 -17.51
C PHE A 121 5.60 14.68 -17.84
N HIS A 122 6.64 13.88 -17.61
CA HIS A 122 6.56 12.43 -17.75
C HIS A 122 5.65 11.78 -16.70
N GLU A 123 5.63 12.33 -15.47
CA GLU A 123 4.68 11.90 -14.43
C GLU A 123 3.24 12.25 -14.83
N ASP A 124 2.97 13.48 -15.28
CA ASP A 124 1.64 13.88 -15.75
C ASP A 124 1.19 13.09 -16.98
N LEU A 125 2.10 12.76 -17.90
CA LEU A 125 1.77 11.96 -19.06
C LEU A 125 1.50 10.49 -18.68
N SER A 126 2.20 9.94 -17.69
CA SER A 126 1.89 8.60 -17.14
C SER A 126 0.52 8.57 -16.45
N ILE A 127 0.20 9.63 -15.71
CA ILE A 127 -1.12 9.82 -15.07
C ILE A 127 -2.21 10.00 -16.14
N ALA A 128 -1.94 10.81 -17.17
CA ALA A 128 -2.88 11.11 -18.26
C ALA A 128 -3.02 9.95 -19.27
N GLN A 129 -1.99 9.13 -19.50
CA GLN A 129 -2.06 7.95 -20.36
C GLN A 129 -2.68 6.74 -19.66
N GLY A 130 -3.07 6.87 -18.39
CA GLY A 130 -3.70 5.78 -17.68
C GLY A 130 -2.75 4.60 -17.50
N LEU A 131 -1.43 4.83 -17.53
CA LEU A 131 -0.49 3.91 -16.92
C LEU A 131 -0.67 4.09 -15.42
N CYS A 132 -1.75 3.51 -14.90
CA CYS A 132 -1.81 3.13 -13.50
C CYS A 132 -0.51 2.38 -13.28
N ARG A 133 0.41 3.04 -12.57
CA ARG A 133 1.63 2.43 -12.09
C ARG A 133 1.20 1.05 -11.60
N PRO A 134 1.78 -0.07 -12.09
CA PRO A 134 1.73 -1.23 -11.24
C PRO A 134 2.29 -0.68 -9.94
N VAL A 135 1.50 -0.72 -8.86
CA VAL A 135 2.10 -0.74 -7.53
C VAL A 135 3.03 -1.92 -7.66
N SER A 136 4.29 -1.62 -7.95
CA SER A 136 5.26 -2.66 -8.13
C SER A 136 5.31 -3.26 -6.76
N LEU A 137 4.70 -4.43 -6.66
CA LEU A 137 4.67 -5.24 -5.49
C LEU A 137 6.06 -5.85 -5.41
N TYR A 138 7.05 -4.99 -5.14
CA TYR A 138 8.35 -5.42 -4.69
C TYR A 138 8.09 -6.04 -3.31
N TYR A 139 7.68 -7.31 -3.29
CA TYR A 139 8.13 -8.20 -2.25
C TYR A 139 9.66 -8.24 -2.40
N GLN A 140 10.35 -7.27 -1.78
CA GLN A 140 11.75 -7.43 -1.47
C GLN A 140 11.81 -8.53 -0.41
N THR A 141 11.98 -9.76 -0.87
CA THR A 141 12.62 -10.77 -0.05
C THR A 141 14.09 -10.35 0.05
N PRO A 142 14.66 -10.13 1.24
CA PRO A 142 16.07 -9.83 1.35
C PRO A 142 16.85 -11.12 1.07
N THR A 143 17.49 -11.19 -0.09
CA THR A 143 18.69 -12.01 -0.25
C THR A 143 19.85 -11.27 0.42
N ASN A 144 20.62 -12.02 1.21
CA ASN A 144 21.72 -11.51 2.01
C ASN A 144 22.79 -10.82 1.14
N GLY A 145 23.07 -9.54 1.42
CA GLY A 145 24.17 -8.83 0.78
C GLY A 145 24.16 -7.33 1.10
N THR A 146 24.82 -6.96 2.20
CA THR A 146 25.42 -5.65 2.55
C THR A 146 24.74 -4.38 2.01
N ALA A 147 23.93 -3.71 2.85
CA ALA A 147 23.23 -2.44 2.54
C ALA A 147 23.79 -1.22 3.32
N PRO A 148 23.83 -0.01 2.70
CA PRO A 148 24.07 1.29 3.36
C PRO A 148 22.75 1.88 3.95
N PRO A 149 22.77 3.01 4.70
CA PRO A 149 21.96 3.18 5.91
C PRO A 149 20.46 3.33 5.61
N ALA A 150 19.70 2.37 6.13
CA ALA A 150 18.25 2.34 6.05
C ALA A 150 17.63 3.51 6.83
N LYS A 151 16.89 4.36 6.10
CA LYS A 151 15.81 5.14 6.70
C LYS A 151 14.84 4.13 7.31
N LEU A 152 14.72 4.16 8.63
CA LEU A 152 13.96 3.21 9.43
C LEU A 152 12.50 3.15 8.93
N LEU A 153 12.19 2.12 8.14
CA LEU A 153 10.81 1.73 7.87
C LEU A 153 10.19 1.33 9.21
N TRP A 154 9.27 2.17 9.68
CA TRP A 154 8.47 1.90 10.86
C TRP A 154 7.80 0.52 10.75
N ARG A 155 8.06 -0.37 11.70
CA ARG A 155 7.38 -1.66 11.86
C ARG A 155 6.72 -1.67 13.24
N PRO A 156 5.38 -1.62 13.36
CA PRO A 156 4.73 -1.40 14.66
C PRO A 156 4.62 -2.66 15.54
N TRP A 157 5.45 -3.69 15.29
CA TRP A 157 5.47 -4.91 16.10
C TRP A 157 6.76 -5.69 15.85
N ASN A 158 7.71 -5.53 16.78
CA ASN A 158 8.67 -6.54 17.21
C ASN A 158 8.47 -6.73 18.72
#